data_AF-A0A834Z6R1-F1
#
_entry.id   AF-A0A834Z6R1-F1
#
_cell.length_a   1.000
_cell.length_b   1.000
_cell.length_c   1.000
_cell.angle_alpha   90.00
_cell.angle_beta   90.00
_cell.angle_gamma   90.00
#
_symmetry.space_group_name_H-M   'P 1'
#
loop_
_entity.id
_entity.type
_entity.pdbx_description
1 polymer ?
#
loop_
_entity_poly.entity_id
_entity_poly.type
_entity_poly.pdbx_seq_one_letter_code
_entity_poly.pdbx_strand_id
1 'polypeptide(L)'
;MEVVAQAETASTMENQLVEDPPYSRFTWTIKNFSGLIANKYHSENFFIGGYKWRVLIFPKGNKVDHLSMYLDVADSANLPNGWSRYAHFSLAVVNQIHNKYTVRSYTQHHFNARESDWGFKSFIPLSELYDPGKGYLVYDTCIVEAKVAVLRIVNYWTYNSKKETGFVGLKNQGVASYMNSLLQTLYHIPYFRKAVYHIPMTENDMPSGSIPRALRSLYYKLQYSNDSVATKELTKSFGWNTCDSLMQPDVQELNRVLCEKLEDKMKGTVAEGTIRQLFEGHHMNYIECINVDCKSTRKESFYDLQLDVKGCRDVYASFDKYVEVEHLEGDNKYHAEQHGLQDAKKGVLFIDFPPVLQLQLKRFEYDFMRDTMVKAIETMDICSFGSVVMWKIAASLIFNASMSRWLLV
;
A
#
# COMPACT_ATOMS: atom_id res chain seq x y z
N MET A 1 -34.18 41.56 -28.02
CA MET A 1 -33.06 41.72 -27.07
C MET A 1 -32.78 40.33 -26.53
N GLU A 2 -31.92 39.60 -27.24
CA GLU A 2 -31.49 38.25 -26.89
C GLU A 2 -30.50 38.33 -25.73
N VAL A 3 -30.71 37.50 -24.70
CA VAL A 3 -29.74 37.31 -23.62
C VAL A 3 -29.03 35.99 -23.89
N VAL A 4 -27.78 36.12 -24.34
CA VAL A 4 -26.87 35.02 -24.68
C VAL A 4 -26.45 34.30 -23.39
N ALA A 5 -26.64 32.98 -23.36
CA ALA A 5 -26.11 32.09 -22.35
C ALA A 5 -24.59 31.95 -22.51
N GLN A 6 -23.83 32.25 -21.45
CA GLN A 6 -22.40 31.90 -21.38
C GLN A 6 -22.26 30.44 -20.94
N ALA A 7 -21.70 29.63 -21.83
CA ALA A 7 -21.28 28.27 -21.57
C ALA A 7 -20.04 28.27 -20.66
N GLU A 8 -20.12 27.61 -19.51
CA GLU A 8 -18.96 27.28 -18.69
C GLU A 8 -18.12 26.22 -19.41
N THR A 9 -16.91 26.62 -19.80
CA THR A 9 -15.88 25.74 -20.34
C THR A 9 -15.46 24.72 -19.29
N ALA A 10 -15.82 23.46 -19.49
CA ALA A 10 -15.26 22.32 -18.78
C ALA A 10 -13.74 22.25 -19.02
N SER A 11 -12.95 22.54 -17.98
CA SER A 11 -11.52 22.26 -18.00
C SER A 11 -11.31 20.76 -17.76
N THR A 12 -11.00 20.06 -18.85
CA THR A 12 -10.47 18.70 -18.84
C THR A 12 -9.12 18.72 -18.11
N MET A 13 -9.10 18.50 -16.79
CA MET A 13 -7.86 18.21 -16.08
C MET A 13 -7.47 16.77 -16.42
N GLU A 14 -6.59 16.64 -17.40
CA GLU A 14 -5.88 15.40 -17.69
C GLU A 14 -5.20 14.90 -16.41
N ASN A 15 -5.44 13.62 -16.10
CA ASN A 15 -4.73 12.88 -15.07
C ASN A 15 -3.22 12.97 -15.31
N GLN A 16 -2.53 13.86 -14.60
CA GLN A 16 -1.10 13.71 -14.42
C GLN A 16 -0.90 12.46 -13.55
N LEU A 17 -0.54 11.36 -14.22
CA LEU A 17 0.14 10.23 -13.62
C LEU A 17 1.22 10.80 -12.70
N VAL A 18 1.17 10.42 -11.42
CA VAL A 18 2.27 10.68 -10.49
C VAL A 18 3.44 9.87 -11.01
N GLU A 19 4.29 10.49 -11.84
CA GLU A 19 5.54 9.89 -12.29
C GLU A 19 6.35 9.55 -11.04
N ASP A 20 6.82 8.29 -10.97
CA ASP A 20 7.84 7.89 -10.01
C ASP A 20 8.96 8.94 -10.00
N PRO A 21 9.48 9.35 -8.82
CA PRO A 21 10.51 10.37 -8.76
C PRO A 21 11.66 9.98 -9.70
N PRO A 22 12.08 10.86 -10.62
CA PRO A 22 12.94 10.47 -11.73
C PRO A 22 14.26 9.94 -11.19
N TYR A 23 14.44 8.62 -11.24
CA TYR A 23 15.69 7.98 -10.87
C TYR A 23 16.78 8.51 -11.78
N SER A 24 17.72 9.25 -11.21
CA SER A 24 18.89 9.68 -11.95
C SER A 24 19.96 8.60 -11.82
N ARG A 25 20.65 8.33 -12.93
CA ARG A 25 21.65 7.27 -13.02
C ARG A 25 23.05 7.86 -13.05
N PHE A 26 23.92 7.29 -12.23
CA PHE A 26 25.36 7.48 -12.25
C PHE A 26 26.05 6.15 -12.59
N THR A 27 27.11 6.19 -13.39
CA THR A 27 27.89 5.00 -13.78
C THR A 27 29.36 5.27 -13.52
N TRP A 28 30.00 4.36 -12.80
CA TRP A 28 31.42 4.42 -12.46
C TRP A 28 32.15 3.25 -13.11
N THR A 29 33.08 3.57 -14.01
CA THR A 29 33.95 2.58 -14.67
C THR A 29 35.29 2.52 -13.96
N ILE A 30 35.64 1.36 -13.41
CA ILE A 30 36.85 1.14 -12.64
C ILE A 30 37.78 0.25 -13.46
N LYS A 31 38.86 0.83 -13.96
CA LYS A 31 39.91 0.10 -14.69
C LYS A 31 40.96 -0.44 -13.71
N ASN A 32 41.65 -1.51 -14.11
CA ASN A 32 42.68 -2.18 -13.28
C ASN A 32 42.12 -2.59 -11.90
N PHE A 33 40.92 -3.18 -11.90
CA PHE A 33 40.16 -3.46 -10.67
C PHE A 33 40.89 -4.47 -9.77
N SER A 34 41.50 -5.48 -10.36
CA SER A 34 42.30 -6.47 -9.64
C SER A 34 43.53 -5.86 -8.94
N GLY A 35 44.06 -4.75 -9.48
CA GLY A 35 45.19 -4.00 -8.94
C GLY A 35 44.84 -3.07 -7.77
N LEU A 36 43.59 -3.02 -7.31
CA LEU A 36 43.17 -2.17 -6.20
C LEU A 36 43.75 -2.68 -4.86
N ILE A 37 44.67 -1.90 -4.28
CA ILE A 37 45.41 -2.27 -3.06
C ILE A 37 44.65 -1.85 -1.80
N ALA A 38 44.06 -0.66 -1.78
CA ALA A 38 43.43 -0.09 -0.60
C ALA A 38 42.14 -0.84 -0.22
N ASN A 39 41.77 -0.76 1.06
CA ASN A 39 40.57 -1.45 1.56
C ASN A 39 39.27 -0.82 1.05
N LYS A 40 39.29 0.49 0.74
CA LYS A 40 38.11 1.22 0.28
C LYS A 40 38.44 2.24 -0.79
N TYR A 41 37.51 2.45 -1.72
CA TYR A 41 37.61 3.42 -2.80
C TYR A 41 36.30 4.19 -2.95
N HIS A 42 36.41 5.46 -3.31
CA HIS A 42 35.28 6.33 -3.60
C HIS A 42 35.24 6.66 -5.09
N SER A 43 34.03 6.77 -5.65
CA SER A 43 33.82 7.34 -6.98
C SER A 43 34.05 8.85 -6.99
N GLU A 44 34.02 9.44 -8.17
CA GLU A 44 33.76 10.87 -8.32
C GLU A 44 32.40 11.25 -7.71
N ASN A 45 32.28 12.53 -7.35
CA ASN A 45 31.05 13.04 -6.79
C ASN A 45 30.05 13.31 -7.91
N PHE A 46 28.79 12.91 -7.71
CA PHE A 46 27.70 13.18 -8.63
C PHE A 46 26.54 13.88 -7.93
N PHE A 47 25.73 14.62 -8.69
CA PHE A 47 24.64 15.43 -8.16
C PHE A 47 23.30 14.85 -8.60
N ILE A 48 22.47 14.46 -7.63
CA ILE A 48 21.11 13.94 -7.86
C ILE A 48 20.17 14.54 -6.82
N GLY A 49 19.04 15.07 -7.27
CA GLY A 49 18.04 15.70 -6.41
C GLY A 49 18.54 16.98 -5.71
N GLY A 50 19.54 17.66 -6.28
CA GLY A 50 20.19 18.83 -5.66
C GLY A 50 21.22 18.50 -4.58
N TYR A 51 21.52 17.21 -4.38
CA TYR A 51 22.43 16.73 -3.34
C TYR A 51 23.66 16.04 -3.94
N LYS A 52 24.78 16.11 -3.21
CA LYS A 52 26.06 15.55 -3.62
C LYS A 52 26.24 14.14 -3.06
N TRP A 53 26.42 13.17 -3.95
CA TRP A 53 26.54 11.75 -3.64
C TRP A 53 27.86 11.19 -4.19
N ARG A 54 28.29 10.05 -3.65
CA ARG A 54 29.38 9.24 -4.20
C ARG A 54 29.13 7.76 -3.91
N VAL A 55 29.70 6.88 -4.72
CA VAL A 55 29.71 5.44 -4.45
C VAL A 55 30.97 5.11 -3.65
N LEU A 56 30.83 4.26 -2.64
CA LEU A 56 31.91 3.70 -1.83
C LEU A 56 31.95 2.18 -2.04
N ILE A 57 33.11 1.65 -2.41
CA ILE A 57 33.32 0.20 -2.54
C ILE A 57 34.44 -0.30 -1.64
N PHE A 58 34.33 -1.56 -1.24
CA PHE A 58 35.40 -2.35 -0.64
C PHE A 58 35.70 -3.53 -1.58
N PRO A 59 36.66 -3.41 -2.51
CA PRO A 59 36.87 -4.39 -3.59
C PRO A 59 37.33 -5.76 -3.09
N LYS A 60 37.94 -5.82 -1.90
CA LYS A 60 38.34 -7.04 -1.18
C LYS A 60 37.39 -7.39 -0.02
N GLY A 61 36.28 -6.65 0.08
CA GLY A 61 35.26 -6.79 1.10
C GLY A 61 35.51 -6.07 2.41
N ASN A 62 34.41 -5.80 3.11
CA ASN A 62 34.40 -5.14 4.42
C ASN A 62 34.29 -6.19 5.54
N LYS A 63 35.40 -6.91 5.80
CA LYS A 63 35.45 -8.06 6.72
C LYS A 63 34.54 -9.24 6.30
N VAL A 64 34.31 -9.39 5.00
CA VAL A 64 33.52 -10.47 4.36
C VAL A 64 34.12 -10.78 3.00
N ASP A 65 33.91 -11.99 2.48
CA ASP A 65 34.45 -12.44 1.17
C ASP A 65 33.58 -12.02 -0.02
N HIS A 66 33.04 -10.81 0.05
CA HIS A 66 32.14 -10.23 -0.94
C HIS A 66 32.60 -8.81 -1.25
N LEU A 67 32.38 -8.35 -2.48
CA LEU A 67 32.43 -6.92 -2.76
C LEU A 67 31.37 -6.23 -1.89
N SER A 68 31.78 -5.22 -1.13
CA SER A 68 30.84 -4.36 -0.38
C SER A 68 30.66 -3.05 -1.13
N MET A 69 29.43 -2.55 -1.20
CA MET A 69 29.11 -1.35 -1.97
C MET A 69 28.04 -0.51 -1.26
N TYR A 70 28.31 0.80 -1.17
CA TYR A 70 27.51 1.76 -0.43
C TYR A 70 27.31 3.03 -1.25
N LEU A 71 26.17 3.68 -1.04
CA LEU A 71 25.94 5.06 -1.44
C LEU A 71 26.29 5.94 -0.25
N ASP A 72 27.06 7.00 -0.46
CA ASP A 72 27.53 7.91 0.59
C ASP A 72 27.22 9.36 0.24
N VAL A 73 26.90 10.15 1.27
CA VAL A 73 26.69 11.58 1.18
C VAL A 73 28.05 12.28 1.16
N ALA A 74 28.49 12.69 -0.02
CA ALA A 74 29.86 13.14 -0.27
C ALA A 74 30.28 14.38 0.53
N ASP A 75 29.31 15.25 0.86
CA ASP A 75 29.49 16.49 1.61
C ASP A 75 29.10 16.38 3.09
N SER A 76 28.88 15.16 3.61
CA SER A 76 28.32 14.93 4.96
C SER A 76 29.01 15.69 6.09
N ALA A 77 30.34 15.80 6.02
CA ALA A 77 31.17 16.50 7.01
C ALA A 77 30.98 18.03 7.01
N ASN A 78 30.49 18.61 5.91
CA ASN A 78 30.31 20.06 5.74
C ASN A 78 28.84 20.50 5.91
N LEU A 79 27.94 19.56 6.18
CA LEU A 79 26.52 19.84 6.32
C LEU A 79 26.17 20.31 7.73
N PRO A 80 25.15 21.18 7.88
CA PRO A 80 24.74 21.71 9.18
C PRO A 80 24.23 20.58 10.09
N ASN A 81 24.41 20.77 11.40
CA ASN A 81 23.89 19.83 12.39
C ASN A 81 22.39 19.61 12.21
N GLY A 82 21.96 18.34 12.19
CA GLY A 82 20.57 17.94 12.00
C GLY A 82 20.12 17.78 10.54
N TRP A 83 21.06 17.82 9.57
CA TRP A 83 20.73 17.48 8.19
C TRP A 83 20.21 16.06 8.07
N SER A 84 19.27 15.87 7.13
CA SER A 84 18.82 14.54 6.73
C SER A 84 18.47 14.51 5.24
N ARG A 85 18.61 13.34 4.61
CA ARG A 85 18.20 13.06 3.21
C ARG A 85 17.57 11.67 3.12
N TYR A 86 16.39 11.54 2.52
CA TYR A 86 15.73 10.26 2.32
C TYR A 86 15.83 9.90 0.85
N ALA A 87 16.37 8.72 0.54
CA ALA A 87 16.55 8.33 -0.85
C ALA A 87 16.23 6.86 -1.06
N HIS A 88 15.56 6.59 -2.18
CA HIS A 88 15.46 5.25 -2.76
C HIS A 88 16.59 5.10 -3.75
N PHE A 89 17.34 4.01 -3.68
CA PHE A 89 18.43 3.80 -4.60
C PHE A 89 18.67 2.32 -4.91
N SER A 90 19.26 2.08 -6.07
CA SER A 90 19.78 0.77 -6.45
C SER A 90 21.25 0.88 -6.77
N LEU A 91 22.03 -0.10 -6.33
CA LEU A 91 23.43 -0.26 -6.71
C LEU A 91 23.55 -1.53 -7.54
N ALA A 92 24.37 -1.49 -8.59
CA ALA A 92 24.55 -2.61 -9.51
C ALA A 92 26.01 -2.81 -9.91
N VAL A 93 26.39 -4.07 -10.11
CA VAL A 93 27.60 -4.45 -10.86
C VAL A 93 27.14 -4.97 -12.21
N VAL A 94 27.51 -4.24 -13.27
CA VAL A 94 27.03 -4.51 -14.63
C VAL A 94 27.71 -5.75 -15.18
N ASN A 95 26.91 -6.67 -15.71
CA ASN A 95 27.42 -7.77 -16.50
C ASN A 95 27.67 -7.28 -17.93
N GLN A 96 28.93 -7.26 -18.34
CA GLN A 96 29.38 -6.66 -19.59
C GLN A 96 29.21 -7.59 -20.80
N ILE A 97 28.92 -8.88 -20.59
CA ILE A 97 28.66 -9.86 -21.66
C ILE A 97 27.15 -9.97 -21.91
N HIS A 98 26.37 -10.05 -20.82
CA HIS A 98 24.94 -10.29 -20.85
C HIS A 98 24.23 -9.41 -19.82
N ASN A 99 23.73 -8.25 -20.27
CA ASN A 99 23.10 -7.25 -19.40
C ASN A 99 21.98 -7.80 -18.49
N LYS A 100 21.29 -8.88 -18.90
CA LYS A 100 20.25 -9.56 -18.10
C LYS A 100 20.77 -10.18 -16.79
N TYR A 101 22.07 -10.45 -16.68
CA TYR A 101 22.71 -11.01 -15.49
C TYR A 101 23.41 -9.94 -14.63
N THR A 102 23.16 -8.66 -14.90
CA THR A 102 23.60 -7.56 -14.02
C THR A 102 23.04 -7.77 -12.62
N VAL A 103 23.92 -7.85 -11.62
CA VAL A 103 23.51 -7.97 -10.22
C VAL A 103 23.14 -6.60 -9.73
N ARG A 104 21.90 -6.44 -9.27
CA ARG A 104 21.36 -5.17 -8.77
C ARG A 104 20.60 -5.41 -7.49
N SER A 105 20.87 -4.57 -6.50
CA SER A 105 20.15 -4.58 -5.22
C SER A 105 19.52 -3.21 -4.97
N TYR A 106 18.31 -3.22 -4.42
CA TYR A 106 17.49 -2.03 -4.16
C TYR A 106 17.36 -1.82 -2.66
N THR A 107 17.42 -0.58 -2.22
CA THR A 107 17.18 -0.20 -0.83
C THR A 107 16.70 1.23 -0.74
N GLN A 108 16.21 1.61 0.43
CA GLN A 108 15.90 2.97 0.82
C GLN A 108 16.61 3.28 2.13
N HIS A 109 17.00 4.53 2.33
CA HIS A 109 17.64 4.92 3.58
C HIS A 109 17.46 6.41 3.90
N HIS A 110 17.51 6.72 5.20
CA HIS A 110 17.44 8.05 5.77
C HIS A 110 18.83 8.50 6.24
N PHE A 111 19.59 9.05 5.31
CA PHE A 111 20.95 9.51 5.50
C PHE A 111 20.99 10.69 6.46
N ASN A 112 21.92 10.65 7.40
CA ASN A 112 22.10 11.69 8.41
C ASN A 112 23.57 11.74 8.87
N ALA A 113 23.89 12.63 9.81
CA ALA A 113 25.26 12.81 10.28
C ALA A 113 25.89 11.55 10.92
N ARG A 114 25.09 10.62 11.47
CA ARG A 114 25.57 9.36 12.03
C ARG A 114 25.67 8.24 11.00
N GLU A 115 24.74 8.25 10.04
CA GLU A 115 24.62 7.26 8.97
C GLU A 115 24.69 7.98 7.63
N SER A 116 25.90 8.44 7.28
CA SER A 116 26.12 9.17 6.02
C SER A 116 26.24 8.25 4.82
N ASP A 117 26.50 6.96 5.04
CA ASP A 117 26.58 5.92 4.03
C ASP A 117 25.63 4.75 4.34
N TRP A 118 25.09 4.15 3.29
CA TRP A 118 24.22 2.98 3.38
C TRP A 118 24.33 2.11 2.14
N GLY A 119 24.18 0.80 2.30
CA GLY A 119 24.29 -0.14 1.20
C GLY A 119 24.44 -1.58 1.67
N PHE A 120 25.25 -2.34 0.95
CA PHE A 120 25.30 -3.79 1.06
C PHE A 120 26.71 -4.23 1.45
N LYS A 121 26.83 -4.80 2.66
CA LYS A 121 28.08 -5.38 3.13
C LYS A 121 28.49 -6.60 2.30
N SER A 122 27.53 -7.45 1.94
CA SER A 122 27.73 -8.60 1.04
C SER A 122 26.93 -8.37 -0.23
N PHE A 123 27.54 -7.74 -1.25
CA PHE A 123 26.84 -7.42 -2.51
C PHE A 123 26.97 -8.55 -3.54
N ILE A 124 28.19 -8.90 -3.93
CA ILE A 124 28.49 -10.01 -4.85
C ILE A 124 29.68 -10.80 -4.29
N PRO A 125 29.65 -12.15 -4.29
CA PRO A 125 30.79 -12.96 -3.88
C PRO A 125 32.03 -12.63 -4.72
N LEU A 126 33.20 -12.52 -4.07
CA LEU A 126 34.43 -12.25 -4.82
C LEU A 126 34.76 -13.38 -5.81
N SER A 127 34.42 -14.61 -5.47
CA SER A 127 34.56 -15.78 -6.37
C SER A 127 33.79 -15.62 -7.68
N GLU A 128 32.59 -15.03 -7.65
CA GLU A 128 31.80 -14.77 -8.85
C GLU A 128 32.25 -13.52 -9.59
N LEU A 129 32.64 -12.47 -8.86
CA LEU A 129 33.09 -11.21 -9.44
C LEU A 129 34.37 -11.38 -10.29
N TYR A 130 35.31 -12.20 -9.80
CA TYR A 130 36.60 -12.44 -10.46
C TYR A 130 36.57 -13.62 -11.45
N ASP A 131 35.47 -14.36 -11.57
CA ASP A 131 35.33 -15.43 -12.56
C ASP A 131 35.20 -14.82 -13.98
N PRO A 132 36.18 -15.05 -14.88
CA PRO A 132 36.15 -14.51 -16.24
C PRO A 132 34.92 -14.96 -17.05
N GLY A 133 34.35 -16.13 -16.73
CA GLY A 133 33.17 -16.68 -17.40
C GLY A 133 31.86 -16.00 -16.98
N LYS A 134 31.85 -15.24 -15.89
CA LYS A 134 30.66 -14.55 -15.38
C LYS A 134 30.44 -13.17 -15.99
N GLY A 135 31.46 -12.53 -16.54
CA GLY A 135 31.33 -11.29 -17.30
C GLY A 135 31.19 -10.00 -16.48
N TYR A 136 31.45 -10.03 -15.17
CA TYR A 136 31.45 -8.83 -14.33
C TYR A 136 32.75 -8.03 -14.44
N LEU A 137 33.87 -8.74 -14.63
CA LEU A 137 35.19 -8.16 -14.85
C LEU A 137 35.67 -8.49 -16.26
N VAL A 138 35.72 -7.50 -17.15
CA VAL A 138 36.13 -7.67 -18.56
C VAL A 138 37.30 -6.74 -18.83
N TYR A 139 38.42 -7.28 -19.33
CA TYR A 139 39.69 -6.55 -19.48
C TYR A 139 40.10 -5.81 -18.19
N ASP A 140 39.96 -6.51 -17.05
CA ASP A 140 40.18 -5.97 -15.70
C ASP A 140 39.45 -4.64 -15.41
N THR A 141 38.29 -4.47 -16.05
CA THR A 141 37.43 -3.32 -15.88
C THR A 141 36.10 -3.77 -15.26
N CYS A 142 35.71 -3.12 -14.18
CA CYS A 142 34.44 -3.33 -13.49
C CYS A 142 33.57 -2.08 -13.66
N ILE A 143 32.28 -2.26 -13.97
CA ILE A 143 31.32 -1.16 -14.16
C ILE A 143 30.28 -1.23 -13.04
N VAL A 144 30.23 -0.17 -12.25
CA VAL A 144 29.27 0.01 -11.17
C VAL A 144 28.21 1.03 -11.59
N GLU A 145 26.94 0.75 -11.35
CA GLU A 145 25.84 1.67 -11.61
C GLU A 145 25.11 2.01 -10.30
N ALA A 146 24.86 3.30 -10.07
CA ALA A 146 24.00 3.79 -8.99
C ALA A 146 22.80 4.51 -9.59
N LYS A 147 21.58 4.06 -9.26
CA LYS A 147 20.36 4.81 -9.54
C LYS A 147 19.85 5.38 -8.23
N VAL A 148 19.64 6.68 -8.15
CA VAL A 148 19.20 7.36 -6.94
C VAL A 148 17.97 8.20 -7.25
N ALA A 149 16.95 8.07 -6.42
CA ALA A 149 15.80 8.96 -6.35
C ALA A 149 15.74 9.55 -4.95
N VAL A 150 16.07 10.85 -4.84
CA VAL A 150 15.97 11.55 -3.56
C VAL A 150 14.53 11.96 -3.37
N LEU A 151 13.92 11.42 -2.32
CA LEU A 151 12.62 11.87 -1.88
C LEU A 151 12.87 13.16 -1.11
N ARG A 152 12.25 14.27 -1.58
CA ARG A 152 12.29 15.53 -0.84
C ARG A 152 11.85 15.23 0.59
N ILE A 153 12.79 15.36 1.54
CA ILE A 153 12.42 15.37 2.95
C ILE A 153 11.63 16.65 3.14
N VAL A 154 10.33 16.45 3.15
CA VAL A 154 9.38 17.41 3.63
C VAL A 154 9.73 17.66 5.09
N ASN A 155 10.22 18.86 5.40
CA ASN A 155 10.44 19.25 6.78
C ASN A 155 9.06 19.32 7.44
N TYR A 156 8.69 18.27 8.19
CA TYR A 156 7.30 18.06 8.67
C TYR A 156 6.76 19.26 9.46
N TRP A 157 7.64 20.05 10.07
CA TRP A 157 7.28 21.25 10.85
C TRP A 157 6.87 22.45 10.00
N THR A 158 7.36 22.56 8.76
CA THR A 158 7.08 23.68 7.86
C THR A 158 6.29 23.28 6.62
N TYR A 159 5.92 22.01 6.50
CA TYR A 159 5.14 21.51 5.39
C TYR A 159 3.68 21.93 5.47
N ASN A 160 3.27 22.73 4.50
CA ASN A 160 1.88 23.05 4.30
C ASN A 160 1.26 22.09 3.26
N SER A 161 0.67 21.00 3.75
CA SER A 161 0.00 20.00 2.90
C SER A 161 -1.05 20.63 1.97
N LYS A 162 -1.82 21.60 2.47
CA LYS A 162 -2.87 22.28 1.70
C LYS A 162 -2.29 23.01 0.50
N LYS A 163 -1.17 23.71 0.68
CA LYS A 163 -0.50 24.46 -0.38
C LYS A 163 0.10 23.55 -1.45
N GLU A 164 0.72 22.44 -1.02
CA GLU A 164 1.47 21.56 -1.92
C GLU A 164 0.58 20.54 -2.67
N THR A 165 -0.52 20.09 -2.04
CA THR A 165 -1.38 19.03 -2.60
C THR A 165 -2.84 19.44 -2.82
N GLY A 166 -3.27 20.59 -2.26
CA GLY A 166 -4.68 20.96 -2.18
C GLY A 166 -5.45 20.29 -1.02
N PHE A 167 -4.84 19.33 -0.33
CA PHE A 167 -5.46 18.51 0.72
C PHE A 167 -4.77 18.65 2.08
N VAL A 168 -5.51 18.38 3.16
CA VAL A 168 -4.97 18.38 4.53
C VAL A 168 -4.97 16.97 5.12
N GLY A 169 -3.94 16.69 5.91
CA GLY A 169 -3.78 15.42 6.60
C GLY A 169 -4.57 15.33 7.91
N LEU A 170 -4.57 14.13 8.49
CA LEU A 170 -5.08 13.88 9.84
C LEU A 170 -3.92 13.81 10.83
N LYS A 171 -4.11 14.38 12.02
CA LYS A 171 -3.13 14.27 13.11
C LYS A 171 -3.12 12.83 13.62
N ASN A 172 -1.96 12.18 13.56
CA ASN A 172 -1.81 10.86 14.14
C ASN A 172 -1.83 10.96 15.67
N GLN A 173 -2.77 10.29 16.32
CA GLN A 173 -2.93 10.28 17.78
C GLN A 173 -2.37 9.02 18.43
N GLY A 174 -1.47 8.32 17.75
CA GLY A 174 -0.87 7.07 18.21
C GLY A 174 -1.23 5.91 17.29
N VAL A 175 -1.91 4.91 17.83
CA VAL A 175 -2.12 3.61 17.16
C VAL A 175 -3.24 3.64 16.09
N ALA A 176 -4.02 4.73 16.01
CA ALA A 176 -5.14 4.90 15.09
C ALA A 176 -4.74 5.27 13.63
N SER A 177 -3.58 4.80 13.16
CA SER A 177 -3.08 5.10 11.81
C SER A 177 -3.98 4.49 10.72
N TYR A 178 -4.48 3.27 10.93
CA TYR A 178 -5.43 2.61 10.02
C TYR A 178 -6.75 3.38 9.90
N MET A 179 -7.25 3.91 11.02
CA MET A 179 -8.46 4.73 11.05
C MET A 179 -8.27 6.00 10.23
N ASN A 180 -7.15 6.69 10.38
CA ASN A 180 -6.88 7.89 9.60
C ASN A 180 -6.89 7.60 8.09
N SER A 181 -6.29 6.49 7.69
CA SER A 181 -6.25 6.09 6.29
C SER A 181 -7.63 5.70 5.76
N LEU A 182 -8.45 4.98 6.54
CA LEU A 182 -9.85 4.70 6.20
C LEU A 182 -10.68 6.00 6.06
N LEU A 183 -10.53 6.93 7.00
CA LEU A 183 -11.30 8.19 6.99
C LEU A 183 -10.96 9.07 5.78
N GLN A 184 -9.68 9.13 5.40
CA GLN A 184 -9.26 9.81 4.18
C GLN A 184 -9.85 9.13 2.94
N THR A 185 -9.80 7.80 2.89
CA THR A 185 -10.38 7.00 1.79
C THR A 185 -11.87 7.31 1.61
N LEU A 186 -12.66 7.23 2.67
CA LEU A 186 -14.09 7.53 2.64
C LEU A 186 -14.38 9.02 2.33
N TYR A 187 -13.56 9.95 2.82
CA TYR A 187 -13.71 11.39 2.55
C TYR A 187 -13.57 11.72 1.07
N HIS A 188 -12.67 11.01 0.38
CA HIS A 188 -12.41 11.21 -1.04
C HIS A 188 -13.47 10.59 -1.96
N ILE A 189 -14.44 9.84 -1.43
CA ILE A 189 -15.62 9.39 -2.17
C ILE A 189 -16.69 10.51 -2.12
N PRO A 190 -16.91 11.28 -3.21
CA PRO A 190 -17.73 12.48 -3.15
C PRO A 190 -19.19 12.18 -2.81
N TYR A 191 -19.70 11.04 -3.28
CA TYR A 191 -21.06 10.58 -3.01
C TYR A 191 -21.27 10.27 -1.52
N PHE A 192 -20.36 9.49 -0.92
CA PHE A 192 -20.35 9.21 0.52
C PHE A 192 -20.27 10.49 1.35
N ARG A 193 -19.33 11.39 1.02
CA ARG A 193 -19.16 12.68 1.70
C ARG A 193 -20.42 13.54 1.65
N LYS A 194 -21.09 13.61 0.48
CA LYS A 194 -22.36 14.33 0.34
C LYS A 194 -23.45 13.72 1.21
N ALA A 195 -23.58 12.39 1.24
CA ALA A 195 -24.56 11.71 2.08
C ALA A 195 -24.34 12.00 3.58
N VAL A 196 -23.10 11.95 4.05
CA VAL A 196 -22.73 12.30 5.44
C VAL A 196 -23.15 13.74 5.80
N TYR A 197 -23.03 14.69 4.88
CA TYR A 197 -23.48 16.07 5.11
C TYR A 197 -25.00 16.23 5.20
N HIS A 198 -25.77 15.35 4.59
CA HIS A 198 -27.25 15.38 4.59
C HIS A 198 -27.89 14.60 5.74
N ILE A 199 -27.10 13.90 6.57
CA ILE A 199 -27.61 13.25 7.78
C ILE A 199 -28.22 14.33 8.69
N PRO A 200 -29.50 14.18 9.07
CA PRO A 200 -30.16 15.13 9.97
C PRO A 200 -29.46 15.11 11.34
N MET A 201 -29.26 16.30 11.89
CA MET A 201 -28.67 16.48 13.22
C MET A 201 -29.81 16.81 14.19
N THR A 202 -29.98 16.01 15.23
CA THR A 202 -30.94 16.30 16.29
C THR A 202 -30.27 17.12 17.40
N GLU A 203 -31.03 17.96 18.10
CA GLU A 203 -30.50 18.77 19.23
C GLU A 203 -29.93 17.90 20.36
N ASN A 204 -30.36 16.64 20.45
CA ASN A 204 -29.85 15.65 21.41
C ASN A 204 -28.50 15.02 21.02
N ASP A 205 -28.01 15.25 19.80
CA ASP A 205 -26.71 14.71 19.36
C ASP A 205 -25.56 15.57 19.93
N MET A 206 -25.11 15.26 21.14
CA MET A 206 -23.90 15.86 21.70
C MET A 206 -22.67 15.53 20.82
N PRO A 207 -21.75 16.49 20.58
CA PRO A 207 -20.58 16.31 19.71
C PRO A 207 -19.71 15.09 20.03
N SER A 208 -19.64 14.70 21.30
CA SER A 208 -18.84 13.58 21.78
C SER A 208 -19.57 12.24 21.83
N GLY A 209 -20.87 12.20 21.56
CA GLY A 209 -21.70 10.99 21.70
C GLY A 209 -22.23 10.42 20.38
N SER A 210 -22.13 11.18 19.27
CA SER A 210 -22.73 10.80 17.99
C SER A 210 -21.68 10.70 16.89
N ILE A 211 -21.46 9.49 16.37
CA ILE A 211 -20.51 9.20 15.28
C ILE A 211 -20.82 10.01 14.01
N PRO A 212 -22.07 10.07 13.51
CA PRO A 212 -22.39 10.88 12.33
C PRO A 212 -22.02 12.36 12.53
N ARG A 213 -22.26 12.92 13.72
CA ARG A 213 -21.92 14.32 14.02
C ARG A 213 -20.41 14.55 14.06
N ALA A 214 -19.67 13.66 14.72
CA ALA A 214 -18.21 13.72 14.78
C ALA A 214 -17.58 13.58 13.38
N LEU A 215 -18.10 12.66 12.55
CA LEU A 215 -17.64 12.46 11.18
C LEU A 215 -17.93 13.68 10.30
N ARG A 216 -19.13 14.27 10.42
CA ARG A 216 -19.50 15.49 9.70
C ARG A 216 -18.57 16.65 10.07
N SER A 217 -18.32 16.86 11.36
CA SER A 217 -17.38 17.86 11.89
C SER A 217 -15.96 17.64 11.32
N LEU A 218 -15.51 16.38 11.29
CA LEU A 218 -14.22 16.00 10.74
C LEU A 218 -14.11 16.31 9.24
N TYR A 219 -15.10 15.92 8.44
CA TYR A 219 -15.12 16.15 7.00
C TYR A 219 -15.20 17.63 6.65
N TYR A 220 -15.97 18.40 7.41
CA TYR A 220 -15.99 19.86 7.29
C TYR A 220 -14.60 20.45 7.54
N LYS A 221 -13.93 20.05 8.63
CA LYS A 221 -12.56 20.50 8.95
C LYS A 221 -11.57 20.07 7.88
N LEU A 222 -11.67 18.85 7.32
CA LEU A 222 -10.81 18.39 6.21
C LEU A 222 -11.01 19.21 4.92
N GLN A 223 -12.23 19.71 4.69
CA GLN A 223 -12.54 20.49 3.49
C GLN A 223 -12.01 21.93 3.57
N TYR A 224 -12.18 22.58 4.72
CA TYR A 224 -11.95 24.03 4.86
C TYR A 224 -10.74 24.42 5.71
N SER A 225 -10.20 23.53 6.53
CA SER A 225 -9.00 23.84 7.33
C SER A 225 -7.76 23.91 6.44
N ASN A 226 -6.81 24.74 6.87
CA ASN A 226 -5.46 24.81 6.31
C ASN A 226 -4.47 23.91 7.07
N ASP A 227 -4.86 23.43 8.25
CA ASP A 227 -4.02 22.64 9.14
C ASP A 227 -4.50 21.19 9.24
N SER A 228 -3.60 20.32 9.72
CA SER A 228 -3.95 18.92 9.98
C SER A 228 -5.05 18.79 11.05
N VAL A 229 -6.03 17.92 10.77
CA VAL A 229 -7.24 17.80 11.60
C VAL A 229 -7.11 16.67 12.61
N ALA A 230 -7.51 16.92 13.86
CA ALA A 230 -7.51 15.91 14.91
C ALA A 230 -8.81 15.07 14.90
N THR A 231 -8.69 13.75 15.06
CA THR A 231 -9.78 12.78 15.14
C THR A 231 -10.31 12.50 16.56
N LYS A 232 -9.96 13.35 17.56
CA LYS A 232 -10.29 13.10 18.99
C LYS A 232 -11.79 12.96 19.26
N GLU A 233 -12.60 13.78 18.60
CA GLU A 233 -14.07 13.76 18.74
C GLU A 233 -14.65 12.44 18.23
N LEU A 234 -14.07 11.91 17.15
CA LEU A 234 -14.52 10.67 16.53
C LEU A 234 -14.11 9.44 17.34
N THR A 235 -12.86 9.35 17.79
CA THR A 235 -12.44 8.24 18.66
C THR A 235 -13.24 8.19 19.95
N LYS A 236 -13.57 9.35 20.52
CA LYS A 236 -14.44 9.45 21.70
C LYS A 236 -15.86 8.96 21.44
N SER A 237 -16.43 9.22 20.26
CA SER A 237 -17.78 8.75 19.92
C SER A 237 -17.86 7.24 19.64
N PHE A 238 -16.73 6.60 19.33
CA PHE A 238 -16.59 5.14 19.34
C PHE A 238 -16.44 4.54 20.74
N GLY A 239 -16.28 5.37 21.78
CA GLY A 239 -16.01 4.91 23.14
C GLY A 239 -14.56 4.49 23.39
N TRP A 240 -13.64 4.80 22.46
CA TRP A 240 -12.23 4.47 22.60
C TRP A 240 -11.54 5.50 23.49
N ASN A 241 -11.35 5.16 24.78
CA ASN A 241 -10.55 5.95 25.71
C ASN A 241 -9.07 5.54 25.61
N THR A 242 -8.17 6.45 25.98
CA THR A 242 -6.71 6.35 25.79
C THR A 242 -6.01 5.14 26.44
N CYS A 243 -6.68 4.39 27.33
CA CYS A 243 -6.08 3.24 28.04
C CYS A 243 -6.53 1.84 27.57
N ASP A 244 -7.65 1.69 26.85
CA ASP A 244 -8.13 0.36 26.38
C ASP A 244 -7.54 -0.04 25.02
N SER A 245 -6.49 0.65 24.59
CA SER A 245 -5.90 0.61 23.24
C SER A 245 -5.15 -0.67 22.86
N LEU A 246 -5.21 -1.72 23.69
CA LEU A 246 -4.48 -2.98 23.50
C LEU A 246 -5.15 -3.96 22.53
N MET A 247 -6.45 -3.82 22.25
CA MET A 247 -7.12 -4.58 21.20
C MET A 247 -7.81 -3.62 20.25
N GLN A 248 -7.10 -3.28 19.18
CA GLN A 248 -7.62 -2.38 18.15
C GLN A 248 -8.36 -3.22 17.13
N PRO A 249 -9.64 -2.90 16.83
CA PRO A 249 -10.38 -3.63 15.81
C PRO A 249 -9.63 -3.54 14.48
N ASP A 250 -9.64 -4.64 13.72
CA ASP A 250 -9.22 -4.62 12.32
C ASP A 250 -9.97 -3.48 11.60
N VAL A 251 -9.34 -2.87 10.61
CA VAL A 251 -9.94 -1.78 9.84
C VAL A 251 -11.25 -2.23 9.15
N GLN A 252 -11.42 -3.54 8.90
CA GLN A 252 -12.70 -4.13 8.48
C GLN A 252 -13.81 -3.82 9.48
N GLU A 253 -13.57 -4.17 10.74
CA GLU A 253 -14.56 -4.07 11.80
C GLU A 253 -14.87 -2.59 12.09
N LEU A 254 -13.85 -1.73 12.02
CA LEU A 254 -14.07 -0.29 12.09
C LEU A 254 -14.96 0.21 10.93
N ASN A 255 -14.68 -0.19 9.69
CA ASN A 255 -15.47 0.25 8.54
C ASN A 255 -16.92 -0.26 8.63
N ARG A 256 -17.11 -1.53 8.98
CA ARG A 256 -18.42 -2.14 9.17
C ARG A 256 -19.24 -1.42 10.24
N VAL A 257 -18.69 -1.24 11.44
CA VAL A 257 -19.36 -0.54 12.55
C VAL A 257 -19.66 0.92 12.20
N LEU A 258 -18.76 1.59 11.47
CA LEU A 258 -18.99 2.95 10.99
C LEU A 258 -20.16 3.00 10.00
N CYS A 259 -20.17 2.13 8.99
CA CYS A 259 -21.21 2.05 7.98
C CYS A 259 -22.58 1.71 8.60
N GLU A 260 -22.66 0.71 9.47
CA GLU A 260 -23.90 0.31 10.16
C GLU A 260 -24.50 1.49 10.96
N LYS A 261 -23.68 2.17 11.76
CA LYS A 261 -24.15 3.31 12.57
C LYS A 261 -24.56 4.52 11.74
N LEU A 262 -23.93 4.73 10.59
CA LEU A 262 -24.34 5.78 9.65
C LEU A 262 -25.66 5.40 8.97
N GLU A 263 -25.81 4.15 8.54
CA GLU A 263 -27.02 3.66 7.88
C GLU A 263 -28.24 3.74 8.79
N ASP A 264 -28.09 3.33 10.06
CA ASP A 264 -29.16 3.44 11.06
C ASP A 264 -29.65 4.88 11.26
N LYS A 265 -28.75 5.85 11.14
CA LYS A 265 -29.07 7.29 11.24
C LYS A 265 -29.57 7.90 9.93
N MET A 266 -29.33 7.23 8.80
CA MET A 266 -29.85 7.61 7.49
C MET A 266 -31.25 7.04 7.22
N LYS A 267 -31.70 6.02 7.97
CA LYS A 267 -33.08 5.47 7.86
C LYS A 267 -34.13 6.54 8.07
N GLY A 268 -35.12 6.61 7.18
CA GLY A 268 -36.18 7.62 7.20
C GLY A 268 -35.75 9.01 6.71
N THR A 269 -34.59 9.12 6.06
CA THR A 269 -34.06 10.38 5.53
C THR A 269 -33.87 10.31 4.01
N VAL A 270 -33.61 11.44 3.37
CA VAL A 270 -33.28 11.49 1.93
C VAL A 270 -31.99 10.75 1.57
N ALA A 271 -31.15 10.42 2.56
CA ALA A 271 -29.90 9.69 2.38
C ALA A 271 -30.04 8.18 2.67
N GLU A 272 -31.26 7.68 2.94
CA GLU A 272 -31.51 6.27 3.19
C GLU A 272 -31.01 5.39 2.03
N GLY A 273 -30.36 4.27 2.36
CA GLY A 273 -29.85 3.32 1.36
C GLY A 273 -28.60 3.79 0.59
N THR A 274 -28.07 4.98 0.85
CA THR A 274 -26.84 5.48 0.17
C THR A 274 -25.67 4.51 0.36
N ILE A 275 -25.46 4.01 1.57
CA ILE A 275 -24.32 3.13 1.90
C ILE A 275 -24.46 1.80 1.15
N ARG A 276 -25.66 1.23 1.14
CA ARG A 276 -25.99 0.03 0.37
C ARG A 276 -25.74 0.22 -1.12
N GLN A 277 -26.26 1.29 -1.71
CA GLN A 277 -26.06 1.58 -3.13
C GLN A 277 -24.58 1.76 -3.51
N LEU A 278 -23.73 2.15 -2.57
CA LEU A 278 -22.33 2.45 -2.83
C LEU A 278 -21.40 1.25 -2.63
N PHE A 279 -21.68 0.40 -1.65
CA PHE A 279 -20.77 -0.67 -1.21
C PHE A 279 -21.38 -2.08 -1.22
N GLU A 280 -22.71 -2.23 -1.31
CA GLU A 280 -23.36 -3.55 -1.32
C GLU A 280 -23.24 -4.20 -2.70
N GLY A 281 -22.60 -5.37 -2.76
CA GLY A 281 -22.65 -6.30 -3.88
C GLY A 281 -23.33 -7.61 -3.48
N HIS A 282 -23.50 -8.51 -4.45
CA HIS A 282 -24.14 -9.81 -4.20
C HIS A 282 -23.40 -10.98 -4.84
N HIS A 283 -23.31 -12.07 -4.10
CA HIS A 283 -22.85 -13.36 -4.60
C HIS A 283 -23.87 -14.46 -4.31
N MET A 284 -23.74 -15.55 -5.06
CA MET A 284 -24.52 -16.76 -4.91
C MET A 284 -23.59 -17.88 -4.46
N ASN A 285 -23.81 -18.38 -3.25
CA ASN A 285 -23.21 -19.62 -2.79
C ASN A 285 -24.06 -20.78 -3.30
N TYR A 286 -23.43 -21.76 -3.93
CA TYR A 286 -24.10 -22.98 -4.36
C TYR A 286 -23.41 -24.21 -3.78
N ILE A 287 -24.22 -25.22 -3.48
CA ILE A 287 -23.79 -26.56 -3.08
C ILE A 287 -24.54 -27.56 -3.94
N GLU A 288 -23.82 -28.40 -4.66
CA GLU A 288 -24.34 -29.44 -5.55
C GLU A 288 -23.83 -30.80 -5.09
N CYS A 289 -24.71 -31.70 -4.67
CA CYS A 289 -24.33 -33.05 -4.29
C CYS A 289 -23.90 -33.84 -5.53
N ILE A 290 -22.87 -34.68 -5.39
CA ILE A 290 -22.30 -35.44 -6.53
C ILE A 290 -23.15 -36.69 -6.83
N ASN A 291 -23.58 -37.38 -5.77
CA ASN A 291 -24.22 -38.70 -5.88
C ASN A 291 -25.76 -38.65 -5.83
N VAL A 292 -26.33 -37.48 -5.58
CA VAL A 292 -27.78 -37.28 -5.39
C VAL A 292 -28.19 -35.96 -6.04
N ASP A 293 -29.39 -35.89 -6.62
CA ASP A 293 -29.94 -34.68 -7.21
C ASP A 293 -30.42 -33.70 -6.12
N CYS A 294 -29.45 -33.10 -5.43
CA CYS A 294 -29.68 -32.10 -4.39
C CYS A 294 -28.80 -30.88 -4.67
N LYS A 295 -29.47 -29.74 -4.92
CA LYS A 295 -28.83 -28.44 -5.14
C LYS A 295 -29.38 -27.44 -4.13
N SER A 296 -28.47 -26.77 -3.43
CA SER A 296 -28.78 -25.67 -2.54
C SER A 296 -28.10 -24.41 -3.07
N THR A 297 -28.86 -23.34 -3.23
CA THR A 297 -28.35 -22.03 -3.66
C THR A 297 -28.80 -20.96 -2.68
N ARG A 298 -27.87 -20.13 -2.22
CA ARG A 298 -28.13 -19.03 -1.30
C ARG A 298 -27.54 -17.74 -1.86
N LYS A 299 -28.38 -16.73 -2.05
CA LYS A 299 -27.93 -15.37 -2.35
C LYS A 299 -27.54 -14.67 -1.05
N GLU A 300 -26.35 -14.10 -1.04
CA GLU A 300 -25.83 -13.32 0.09
C GLU A 300 -25.32 -11.97 -0.44
N SER A 301 -25.39 -10.94 0.41
CA SER A 301 -24.79 -9.64 0.12
C SER A 301 -23.44 -9.50 0.82
N PHE A 302 -22.56 -8.70 0.23
CA PHE A 302 -21.25 -8.38 0.77
C PHE A 302 -20.96 -6.88 0.66
N TYR A 303 -20.17 -6.35 1.58
CA TYR A 303 -19.68 -4.96 1.57
C TYR A 303 -18.17 -4.88 1.29
N ASP A 304 -17.46 -5.97 1.57
CA ASP A 304 -16.05 -6.16 1.29
C ASP A 304 -15.80 -7.60 0.83
N LEU A 305 -14.69 -7.80 0.12
CA LEU A 305 -14.21 -9.12 -0.26
C LEU A 305 -12.82 -9.35 0.31
N GLN A 306 -12.65 -10.49 0.98
CA GLN A 306 -11.35 -10.90 1.49
C GLN A 306 -10.68 -11.87 0.51
N LEU A 307 -9.59 -11.43 -0.08
CA LEU A 307 -8.87 -12.15 -1.11
C LEU A 307 -7.59 -12.79 -0.55
N ASP A 308 -7.40 -14.06 -0.89
CA ASP A 308 -6.16 -14.79 -0.62
C ASP A 308 -5.02 -14.27 -1.49
N VAL A 309 -3.85 -14.08 -0.87
CA VAL A 309 -2.65 -13.61 -1.59
C VAL A 309 -1.67 -14.74 -1.86
N LYS A 310 -1.64 -15.77 -1.00
CA LYS A 310 -0.67 -16.85 -1.07
C LYS A 310 -0.88 -17.69 -2.33
N GLY A 311 0.16 -17.79 -3.15
CA GLY A 311 0.12 -18.49 -4.43
C GLY A 311 -0.57 -17.72 -5.55
N CYS A 312 -1.00 -16.48 -5.32
CA CYS A 312 -1.64 -15.62 -6.31
C CYS A 312 -0.65 -14.57 -6.83
N ARG A 313 -0.43 -14.53 -8.14
CA ARG A 313 0.49 -13.57 -8.77
C ARG A 313 -0.09 -12.16 -8.91
N ASP A 314 -1.41 -12.09 -9.07
CA ASP A 314 -2.18 -10.88 -9.33
C ASP A 314 -3.57 -10.99 -8.67
N VAL A 315 -4.31 -9.88 -8.64
CA VAL A 315 -5.65 -9.84 -8.02
C VAL A 315 -6.64 -10.76 -8.75
N TYR A 316 -6.50 -10.95 -10.07
CA TYR A 316 -7.38 -11.82 -10.84
C TYR A 316 -7.22 -13.29 -10.42
N ALA A 317 -5.99 -13.76 -10.23
CA ALA A 317 -5.72 -15.09 -9.69
C ALA A 317 -6.35 -15.28 -8.30
N SER A 318 -6.40 -14.23 -7.47
CA SER A 318 -7.11 -14.28 -6.19
C SER A 318 -8.63 -14.38 -6.36
N PHE A 319 -9.21 -13.73 -7.37
CA PHE A 319 -10.64 -13.89 -7.70
C PHE A 319 -10.94 -15.27 -8.27
N ASP A 320 -10.10 -15.79 -9.16
CA ASP A 320 -10.23 -17.14 -9.72
C ASP A 320 -10.19 -18.19 -8.60
N LYS A 321 -9.27 -18.02 -7.64
CA LYS A 321 -9.21 -18.83 -6.42
C LYS A 321 -10.43 -18.66 -5.52
N TYR A 322 -10.99 -17.45 -5.44
CA TYR A 322 -12.19 -17.18 -4.64
C TYR A 322 -13.44 -17.91 -5.18
N VAL A 323 -13.56 -18.05 -6.50
CA VAL A 323 -14.68 -18.76 -7.15
C VAL A 323 -14.36 -20.24 -7.44
N GLU A 324 -13.20 -20.73 -7.02
CA GLU A 324 -12.78 -22.11 -7.21
C GLU A 324 -13.73 -23.07 -6.48
N VAL A 325 -14.00 -24.22 -7.10
CA VAL A 325 -14.94 -25.20 -6.56
C VAL A 325 -14.27 -26.02 -5.46
N GLU A 326 -14.75 -25.83 -4.23
CA GLU A 326 -14.37 -26.60 -3.05
C GLU A 326 -15.09 -27.96 -3.07
N HIS A 327 -14.34 -29.05 -2.91
CA HIS A 327 -14.89 -30.40 -2.82
C HIS A 327 -15.08 -30.77 -1.35
N LEU A 328 -16.33 -31.00 -0.95
CA LEU A 328 -16.75 -31.38 0.39
C LEU A 328 -16.74 -32.92 0.49
N GLU A 329 -15.61 -33.48 0.91
CA GLU A 329 -15.36 -34.93 1.02
C GLU A 329 -14.86 -35.31 2.42
N GLY A 330 -14.86 -36.61 2.73
CA GLY A 330 -14.33 -37.14 4.00
C GLY A 330 -15.10 -36.63 5.23
N ASP A 331 -14.38 -36.00 6.16
CA ASP A 331 -14.96 -35.43 7.38
C ASP A 331 -15.73 -34.11 7.13
N ASN A 332 -15.56 -33.50 5.95
CA ASN A 332 -16.20 -32.23 5.57
C ASN A 332 -17.45 -32.43 4.69
N LYS A 333 -18.07 -33.61 4.70
CA LYS A 333 -19.26 -33.92 3.89
C LYS A 333 -20.42 -32.97 4.18
N TYR A 334 -21.17 -32.64 3.14
CA TYR A 334 -22.35 -31.78 3.25
C TYR A 334 -23.53 -32.55 3.85
N HIS A 335 -24.21 -31.95 4.84
CA HIS A 335 -25.43 -32.53 5.39
C HIS A 335 -26.65 -32.11 4.56
N ALA A 336 -27.05 -32.96 3.62
CA ALA A 336 -28.28 -32.78 2.86
C ALA A 336 -29.48 -33.24 3.71
N GLU A 337 -30.44 -32.35 3.96
CA GLU A 337 -31.57 -32.60 4.89
C GLU A 337 -32.26 -33.96 4.67
N GLN A 338 -32.51 -34.33 3.40
CA GLN A 338 -33.21 -35.57 3.05
C GLN A 338 -32.29 -36.77 2.78
N HIS A 339 -30.99 -36.56 2.64
CA HIS A 339 -30.04 -37.58 2.15
C HIS A 339 -28.81 -37.79 3.05
N GLY A 340 -28.78 -37.17 4.23
CA GLY A 340 -27.69 -37.30 5.19
C GLY A 340 -26.39 -36.69 4.68
N LEU A 341 -25.26 -37.23 5.14
CA LEU A 341 -23.92 -36.75 4.75
C LEU A 341 -23.58 -37.20 3.33
N GLN A 342 -23.34 -36.23 2.44
CA GLN A 342 -23.06 -36.45 1.03
C GLN A 342 -21.80 -35.73 0.60
N ASP A 343 -21.12 -36.30 -0.40
CA ASP A 343 -20.04 -35.62 -1.10
C ASP A 343 -20.65 -34.55 -2.01
N ALA A 344 -20.15 -33.32 -1.93
CA ALA A 344 -20.74 -32.18 -2.61
C ALA A 344 -19.67 -31.22 -3.14
N LYS A 345 -20.04 -30.46 -4.17
CA LYS A 345 -19.26 -29.36 -4.71
C LYS A 345 -19.84 -28.06 -4.20
N LYS A 346 -19.00 -27.24 -3.59
CA LYS A 346 -19.36 -25.91 -3.10
C LYS A 346 -18.61 -24.87 -3.90
N GLY A 347 -19.29 -23.82 -4.32
CA GLY A 347 -18.67 -22.72 -5.02
C GLY A 347 -19.41 -21.41 -4.80
N VAL A 348 -18.79 -20.34 -5.27
CA VAL A 348 -19.33 -18.98 -5.17
C VAL A 348 -19.34 -18.35 -6.56
N LEU A 349 -20.45 -17.70 -6.91
CA LEU A 349 -20.61 -16.97 -8.16
C LEU A 349 -21.00 -15.53 -7.85
N PHE A 350 -20.27 -14.56 -8.39
CA PHE A 350 -20.65 -13.15 -8.28
C PHE A 350 -21.87 -12.86 -9.17
N ILE A 351 -22.89 -12.23 -8.59
CA ILE A 351 -24.09 -11.80 -9.32
C ILE A 351 -23.87 -10.38 -9.82
N ASP A 352 -23.47 -9.50 -8.91
CA ASP A 352 -23.22 -8.09 -9.17
C ASP A 352 -22.17 -7.54 -8.19
N PHE A 353 -21.47 -6.50 -8.63
CA PHE A 353 -20.50 -5.77 -7.82
C PHE A 353 -21.04 -4.38 -7.49
N PRO A 354 -20.66 -3.78 -6.35
CA PRO A 354 -21.06 -2.43 -6.00
C PRO A 354 -20.45 -1.39 -6.97
N PRO A 355 -20.71 -0.08 -6.79
CA PRO A 355 -19.93 0.96 -7.48
C PRO A 355 -18.55 1.23 -6.87
N VAL A 356 -18.35 0.91 -5.59
CA VAL A 356 -17.07 1.03 -4.89
C VAL A 356 -16.75 -0.29 -4.20
N LEU A 357 -15.66 -0.94 -4.61
CA LEU A 357 -15.33 -2.30 -4.18
C LEU A 357 -14.20 -2.24 -3.17
N GLN A 358 -14.45 -2.81 -1.99
CA GLN A 358 -13.46 -2.90 -0.93
C GLN A 358 -12.82 -4.28 -0.94
N LEU A 359 -11.52 -4.35 -1.23
CA LEU A 359 -10.76 -5.59 -1.24
C LEU A 359 -9.80 -5.62 -0.07
N GLN A 360 -9.98 -6.61 0.82
CA GLN A 360 -9.06 -6.91 1.90
C GLN A 360 -8.12 -8.02 1.47
N LEU A 361 -6.82 -7.74 1.46
CA LEU A 361 -5.82 -8.75 1.10
C LEU A 361 -5.38 -9.52 2.35
N LYS A 362 -5.72 -10.81 2.41
CA LYS A 362 -5.30 -11.75 3.47
C LYS A 362 -3.80 -12.05 3.34
N ARG A 363 -2.98 -11.13 3.84
CA ARG A 363 -1.51 -11.25 3.87
C ARG A 363 -0.98 -11.84 5.18
N PHE A 364 -1.83 -12.24 6.09
CA PHE A 364 -1.42 -12.81 7.38
C PHE A 364 -2.03 -14.18 7.51
N GLU A 365 -1.17 -15.17 7.73
CA GLU A 365 -1.56 -16.54 8.02
C GLU A 365 -0.90 -16.98 9.31
N TYR A 366 -1.57 -17.86 10.03
CA TYR A 366 -1.00 -18.50 11.20
C TYR A 366 -0.03 -19.60 10.75
N ASP A 367 1.25 -19.44 11.09
CA ASP A 367 2.28 -20.44 10.83
C ASP A 367 2.27 -21.46 11.98
N PHE A 368 1.66 -22.62 11.75
CA PHE A 368 1.56 -23.71 12.72
C PHE A 368 2.92 -24.20 13.23
N MET A 369 3.99 -24.08 12.42
CA MET A 369 5.32 -24.52 12.81
C MET A 369 6.01 -23.52 13.74
N ARG A 370 5.63 -22.24 13.65
CA ARG A 370 6.23 -21.15 14.43
C ARG A 370 5.32 -20.58 15.51
N ASP A 371 4.10 -21.11 15.67
CA ASP A 371 3.07 -20.63 16.60
C ASP A 371 2.90 -19.10 16.56
N THR A 372 2.99 -18.52 15.35
CA THR A 372 2.99 -17.07 15.17
C THR A 372 2.29 -16.68 13.86
N MET A 373 1.67 -15.50 13.85
CA MET A 373 1.13 -14.91 12.63
C MET A 373 2.27 -14.40 11.75
N VAL A 374 2.40 -14.95 10.55
CA VAL A 374 3.45 -14.57 9.59
C VAL A 374 2.83 -13.77 8.46
N LYS A 375 3.48 -12.64 8.13
CA LYS A 375 3.10 -11.81 6.99
C LYS A 375 3.64 -12.40 5.70
N ALA A 376 2.78 -12.66 4.72
CA ALA A 376 3.16 -12.99 3.36
C ALA A 376 3.90 -11.79 2.71
N ILE A 377 5.19 -11.99 2.41
CA ILE A 377 6.07 -11.00 1.76
C ILE A 377 5.94 -11.07 0.22
N GLU A 378 5.18 -12.04 -0.30
CA GLU A 378 5.00 -12.25 -1.74
C GLU A 378 4.50 -10.97 -2.45
N THR A 379 5.17 -10.63 -3.55
CA THR A 379 4.81 -9.52 -4.44
C THR A 379 3.61 -9.93 -5.27
N MET A 380 2.50 -9.19 -5.13
CA MET A 380 1.29 -9.37 -5.93
C MET A 380 1.15 -8.12 -6.80
N ASP A 381 1.01 -8.30 -8.11
CA ASP A 381 0.71 -7.19 -9.01
C ASP A 381 -0.75 -6.76 -8.85
N ILE A 382 -0.93 -5.47 -8.60
CA ILE A 382 -2.25 -4.85 -8.39
C ILE A 382 -2.57 -3.92 -9.57
N CYS A 383 -1.56 -3.45 -10.30
CA CYS A 383 -1.71 -2.46 -11.37
C CYS A 383 -2.45 -3.02 -12.59
N SER A 384 -2.40 -4.34 -12.80
CA SER A 384 -3.07 -5.05 -13.89
C SER A 384 -4.60 -5.07 -13.77
N PHE A 385 -5.18 -4.76 -12.60
CA PHE A 385 -6.62 -4.80 -12.33
C PHE A 385 -7.45 -3.82 -13.18
N GLY A 386 -6.84 -2.76 -13.72
CA GLY A 386 -7.52 -1.74 -14.52
C GLY A 386 -7.83 -2.11 -15.98
N SER A 387 -7.51 -3.32 -16.42
CA SER A 387 -7.42 -3.63 -17.86
C SER A 387 -8.65 -4.34 -18.45
N VAL A 388 -9.49 -5.00 -17.63
CA VAL A 388 -10.53 -5.92 -18.14
C VAL A 388 -11.91 -5.68 -17.52
N VAL A 389 -11.99 -5.11 -16.32
CA VAL A 389 -13.25 -4.72 -15.67
C VAL A 389 -13.13 -3.22 -15.43
N MET A 390 -14.16 -2.42 -15.77
CA MET A 390 -14.14 -0.94 -15.78
C MET A 390 -13.99 -0.28 -14.38
N TRP A 391 -13.00 -0.71 -13.61
CA TRP A 391 -12.69 -0.25 -12.26
C TRP A 391 -11.29 0.34 -12.25
N LYS A 392 -11.10 1.44 -11.52
CA LYS A 392 -9.81 2.13 -11.40
C LYS A 392 -9.46 2.17 -9.93
N ILE A 393 -8.26 1.71 -9.59
CA ILE A 393 -7.75 1.80 -8.22
C ILE A 393 -7.90 3.23 -7.70
N ALA A 394 -8.76 3.40 -6.71
CA ALA A 394 -9.07 4.70 -6.12
C ALA A 394 -8.22 4.98 -4.87
N ALA A 395 -7.93 3.94 -4.08
CA ALA A 395 -7.06 4.06 -2.91
C ALA A 395 -6.34 2.74 -2.58
N SER A 396 -5.12 2.82 -2.07
CA SER A 396 -4.37 1.67 -1.54
C SER A 396 -3.87 1.98 -0.13
N LEU A 397 -4.34 1.21 0.85
CA LEU A 397 -4.00 1.34 2.27
C LEU A 397 -2.81 0.43 2.58
N ILE A 398 -1.65 1.05 2.82
CA ILE A 398 -0.37 0.38 3.03
C ILE A 398 -0.02 0.33 4.52
N PHE A 399 0.11 -0.87 5.07
CA PHE A 399 0.58 -1.10 6.45
C PHE A 399 1.99 -1.69 6.49
N ASN A 400 2.89 -1.02 7.22
CA ASN A 400 4.30 -1.40 7.36
C ASN A 400 4.56 -2.43 8.49
N ALA A 401 3.63 -2.61 9.44
CA ALA A 401 3.72 -3.63 10.50
C ALA A 401 2.35 -4.29 10.76
N SER A 402 2.38 -5.58 11.13
CA SER A 402 1.34 -6.48 11.69
C SER A 402 -0.15 -6.39 11.31
N MET A 403 -0.58 -5.53 10.37
CA MET A 403 -1.98 -5.37 9.99
C MET A 403 -2.22 -5.45 8.48
N SER A 404 -3.40 -5.97 8.14
CA SER A 404 -3.91 -6.31 6.80
C SER A 404 -3.93 -5.11 5.84
N ARG A 405 -3.51 -5.28 4.58
CA ARG A 405 -3.59 -4.23 3.54
C ARG A 405 -4.96 -4.23 2.87
N TRP A 406 -5.43 -3.04 2.53
CA TRP A 406 -6.70 -2.83 1.83
C TRP A 406 -6.46 -2.13 0.50
N LEU A 407 -7.22 -2.53 -0.49
CA LEU A 407 -7.30 -1.89 -1.79
C LEU A 407 -8.75 -1.49 -2.03
N LEU A 408 -8.98 -0.21 -2.27
CA LEU A 408 -10.25 0.29 -2.76
C LEU A 408 -10.15 0.42 -4.28
N VAL A 409 -10.95 -0.35 -4.99
CA VAL A 409 -11.06 -0.26 -6.45
C VAL A 409 -12.38 0.39 -6.83
#